data_AF-A0A1I7M7N9-F1
#
_entry.id   AF-A0A1I7M7N9-F1
#
_cell.length_a   1.000
_cell.length_b   1.000
_cell.length_c   1.000
_cell.angle_alpha   90.00
_cell.angle_beta   90.00
_cell.angle_gamma   90.00
#
_symmetry.space_group_name_H-M   'P 1'
#
loop_
_entity.id
_entity.type
_entity.pdbx_description
1 polymer ?
#
loop_
_entity_poly.entity_id
_entity_poly.type
_entity_poly.pdbx_seq_one_letter_code
_entity_poly.pdbx_strand_id
1 'polypeptide(L)'
;MLMKAQRPRAAFSLVRDHPSVLPTQTLFRLLTEMTQDSDDRPGEYLIEHYCVERAFKHIDSAAELSLEQKAGLEFAYIDVLVRRWERKGKSEIPNLELYIEAHPEVLVQAICWTYKRKDGAMDPPEFRVAAGRVKAMAERGYTLMEALKRIPGTDENGEIHSERLGKWVARIRHSCAELSRTEIADIVIGKFLSSSPLGKDGAWPCEAVRTVMEDVQSEDMMRGAHTGVYNSRGVHTRGNGGDQERQLAEKYRKWAQQIRTSSPYVASELLMKLTDTYEKEATREDTAAKINRRLR
;
A
#
# COMPACT_ATOMS: atom_id res chain seq x y z
N MET A 1 -1.07 -37.77 -6.71
CA MET A 1 0.29 -38.23 -7.10
C MET A 1 1.25 -37.05 -7.33
N LEU A 2 0.84 -35.94 -7.96
CA LEU A 2 1.75 -34.83 -8.29
C LEU A 2 2.27 -34.03 -7.08
N MET A 3 1.44 -33.73 -6.06
CA MET A 3 1.96 -33.08 -4.83
C MET A 3 2.93 -33.99 -4.06
N LYS A 4 2.66 -35.30 -4.04
CA LYS A 4 3.58 -36.31 -3.45
C LYS A 4 4.91 -36.42 -4.21
N ALA A 5 4.96 -35.93 -5.45
CA ALA A 5 6.15 -35.90 -6.31
C ALA A 5 6.81 -34.51 -6.38
N GLN A 6 6.50 -33.61 -5.43
CA GLN A 6 7.04 -32.24 -5.34
C GLN A 6 6.89 -31.40 -6.62
N ARG A 7 5.78 -31.61 -7.35
CA ARG A 7 5.42 -30.86 -8.57
C ARG A 7 4.12 -30.08 -8.41
N PRO A 8 4.08 -29.09 -7.49
CA PRO A 8 2.86 -28.36 -7.14
C PRO A 8 2.35 -27.47 -8.29
N ARG A 9 3.21 -26.90 -9.15
CA ARG A 9 2.74 -26.09 -10.29
C ARG A 9 2.07 -26.95 -11.35
N ALA A 10 2.62 -28.13 -11.62
CA ALA A 10 1.97 -29.11 -12.49
C ALA A 10 0.60 -29.53 -11.93
N ALA A 11 0.49 -29.78 -10.62
CA ALA A 11 -0.77 -30.10 -9.98
C ALA A 11 -1.80 -28.97 -10.10
N PHE A 12 -1.38 -27.71 -9.88
CA PHE A 12 -2.25 -26.55 -10.03
C PHE A 12 -2.71 -26.34 -11.48
N SER A 13 -1.85 -26.61 -12.46
CA SER A 13 -2.20 -26.50 -13.88
C SER A 13 -3.40 -27.35 -14.30
N LEU A 14 -3.64 -28.48 -13.61
CA LEU A 14 -4.77 -29.38 -13.87
C LEU A 14 -6.10 -28.82 -13.35
N VAL A 15 -6.04 -27.93 -12.36
CA VAL A 15 -7.23 -27.36 -11.70
C VAL A 15 -7.34 -25.85 -11.92
N ARG A 16 -6.47 -25.24 -12.72
CA ARG A 16 -6.36 -23.79 -12.91
C ARG A 16 -7.68 -23.13 -13.29
N ASP A 17 -8.48 -23.82 -14.10
CA ASP A 17 -9.78 -23.31 -14.55
C ASP A 17 -10.86 -23.44 -13.47
N HIS A 18 -10.78 -24.46 -12.60
CA HIS A 18 -11.79 -24.74 -11.59
C HIS A 18 -11.14 -25.13 -10.25
N PRO A 19 -10.42 -24.19 -9.60
CA PRO A 19 -9.66 -24.51 -8.38
C PRO A 19 -10.57 -24.93 -7.21
N SER A 20 -11.85 -24.53 -7.24
CA SER A 20 -12.88 -24.91 -6.26
C SER A 20 -13.28 -26.38 -6.30
N VAL A 21 -12.81 -27.16 -7.28
CA VAL A 21 -13.00 -28.63 -7.30
C VAL A 21 -12.17 -29.29 -6.19
N LEU A 22 -11.09 -28.64 -5.75
CA LEU A 22 -10.32 -29.11 -4.61
C LEU A 22 -10.96 -28.66 -3.30
N PRO A 23 -10.96 -29.51 -2.25
CA PRO A 23 -11.27 -29.06 -0.89
C PRO A 23 -10.37 -27.87 -0.51
N THR A 24 -10.90 -26.88 0.21
CA THR A 24 -10.18 -25.64 0.47
C THR A 24 -8.84 -25.89 1.19
N GLN A 25 -8.78 -26.77 2.19
CA GLN A 25 -7.52 -27.16 2.83
C GLN A 25 -6.49 -27.81 1.88
N THR A 26 -6.95 -28.44 0.79
CA THR A 26 -6.07 -29.01 -0.25
C THR A 26 -5.58 -27.92 -1.18
N LEU A 27 -6.45 -26.99 -1.58
CA LEU A 27 -6.07 -25.82 -2.39
C LEU A 27 -5.08 -24.92 -1.65
N PHE A 28 -5.33 -24.66 -0.36
CA PHE A 28 -4.42 -23.91 0.51
C PHE A 28 -3.02 -24.53 0.55
N ARG A 29 -2.95 -25.85 0.78
CA ARG A 29 -1.68 -26.59 0.79
C ARG A 29 -0.98 -26.53 -0.56
N LEU A 30 -1.72 -26.74 -1.65
CA LEU A 30 -1.19 -26.66 -3.01
C LEU A 30 -0.57 -25.29 -3.30
N LEU A 31 -1.29 -24.19 -3.02
CA LEU A 31 -0.77 -22.83 -3.19
C LEU A 31 0.44 -22.57 -2.30
N THR A 32 0.44 -23.07 -1.06
CA THR A 32 1.60 -22.93 -0.16
C THR A 32 2.83 -23.64 -0.72
N GLU A 33 2.69 -24.89 -1.18
CA GLU A 33 3.78 -25.68 -1.77
C GLU A 33 4.35 -25.02 -3.05
N MET A 34 3.52 -24.36 -3.85
CA MET A 34 3.96 -23.63 -5.06
C MET A 34 4.91 -22.44 -4.77
N THR A 35 4.94 -21.95 -3.52
CA THR A 35 5.82 -20.84 -3.10
C THR A 35 7.18 -21.31 -2.61
N GLN A 36 7.37 -22.62 -2.45
CA GLN A 36 8.60 -23.25 -1.99
C GLN A 36 9.44 -23.72 -3.18
N ASP A 37 10.67 -24.14 -2.90
CA ASP A 37 11.49 -24.82 -3.90
C ASP A 37 10.80 -26.14 -4.31
N SER A 38 10.74 -26.39 -5.61
CA SER A 38 9.98 -27.50 -6.19
C SER A 38 10.75 -28.17 -7.33
N ASP A 39 10.43 -29.43 -7.60
CA ASP A 39 10.97 -30.21 -8.74
C ASP A 39 10.24 -29.92 -10.06
N ASP A 40 9.41 -28.86 -10.11
CA ASP A 40 8.81 -28.39 -11.36
C ASP A 40 9.89 -27.85 -12.32
N ARG A 41 9.79 -28.24 -13.60
CA ARG A 41 10.75 -27.84 -14.62
C ARG A 41 10.75 -26.31 -14.80
N PRO A 42 11.92 -25.65 -14.85
CA PRO A 42 12.00 -24.21 -15.07
C PRO A 42 11.29 -23.80 -16.37
N GLY A 43 10.40 -22.80 -16.28
CA GLY A 43 9.65 -22.27 -17.42
C GLY A 43 8.40 -23.08 -17.83
N GLU A 44 8.17 -24.27 -17.26
CA GLU A 44 6.90 -24.99 -17.41
C GLU A 44 5.88 -24.49 -16.35
N TYR A 45 4.59 -24.47 -16.72
CA TYR A 45 3.46 -24.10 -15.83
C TYR A 45 3.58 -22.70 -15.22
N LEU A 46 3.88 -21.69 -16.05
CA LEU A 46 3.86 -20.29 -15.65
C LEU A 46 2.54 -19.94 -14.97
N ILE A 47 2.64 -19.36 -13.78
CA ILE A 47 1.50 -19.01 -12.95
C ILE A 47 0.83 -17.78 -13.58
N GLU A 48 -0.26 -17.99 -14.30
CA GLU A 48 -1.07 -16.91 -14.86
C GLU A 48 -1.86 -16.21 -13.74
N HIS A 49 -1.79 -14.87 -13.70
CA HIS A 49 -2.50 -14.03 -12.73
C HIS A 49 -3.96 -14.43 -12.58
N TYR A 50 -4.66 -14.66 -13.69
CA TYR A 50 -6.09 -14.96 -13.69
C TYR A 50 -6.43 -16.25 -12.93
N CYS A 51 -5.56 -17.26 -13.04
CA CYS A 51 -5.76 -18.54 -12.35
C CYS A 51 -5.55 -18.39 -10.84
N VAL A 52 -4.59 -17.57 -10.43
CA VAL A 52 -4.33 -17.26 -9.01
C VAL A 52 -5.49 -16.47 -8.43
N GLU A 53 -5.92 -15.39 -9.08
CA GLU A 53 -7.04 -14.56 -8.61
C GLU A 53 -8.31 -15.39 -8.38
N ARG A 54 -8.59 -16.36 -9.27
CA ARG A 54 -9.72 -17.28 -9.12
C ARG A 54 -9.58 -18.20 -7.90
N ALA A 55 -8.38 -18.70 -7.64
CA ALA A 55 -8.12 -19.50 -6.44
C ALA A 55 -8.30 -18.66 -5.17
N PHE A 56 -7.82 -17.41 -5.16
CA PHE A 56 -7.96 -16.50 -4.03
C PHE A 56 -9.42 -16.13 -3.73
N LYS A 57 -10.28 -15.95 -4.74
CA LYS A 57 -11.73 -15.77 -4.52
C LYS A 57 -12.36 -16.89 -3.67
N HIS A 58 -11.88 -18.13 -3.84
CA HIS A 58 -12.33 -19.27 -3.05
C HIS A 58 -11.71 -19.29 -1.64
N ILE A 59 -10.41 -19.01 -1.53
CA ILE A 59 -9.68 -18.92 -0.25
C ILE A 59 -10.26 -17.82 0.66
N ASP A 60 -10.56 -16.64 0.10
CA ASP A 60 -11.07 -15.50 0.84
C ASP A 60 -12.40 -15.82 1.53
N SER A 61 -13.28 -16.52 0.82
CA SER A 61 -14.63 -16.87 1.29
C SER A 61 -14.65 -18.07 2.24
N ALA A 62 -13.52 -18.78 2.42
CA ALA A 62 -13.47 -20.01 3.20
C ALA A 62 -13.41 -19.74 4.71
N ALA A 63 -14.42 -20.16 5.46
CA ALA A 63 -14.46 -20.02 6.92
C ALA A 63 -13.48 -20.97 7.64
N GLU A 64 -13.04 -22.05 6.98
CA GLU A 64 -12.14 -23.04 7.56
C GLU A 64 -10.68 -22.58 7.69
N LEU A 65 -10.31 -21.49 6.99
CA LEU A 65 -8.97 -20.92 7.04
C LEU A 65 -8.94 -19.71 7.98
N SER A 66 -7.94 -19.67 8.86
CA SER A 66 -7.67 -18.52 9.73
C SER A 66 -7.24 -17.28 8.93
N LEU A 67 -7.39 -16.10 9.55
CA LEU A 67 -6.93 -14.84 8.97
C LEU A 67 -5.42 -14.87 8.65
N GLU A 68 -4.61 -15.41 9.56
CA GLU A 68 -3.16 -15.55 9.38
C GLU A 68 -2.82 -16.41 8.16
N GLN A 69 -3.50 -17.54 7.97
CA GLN A 69 -3.30 -18.41 6.81
C GLN A 69 -3.60 -17.70 5.50
N LYS A 70 -4.73 -16.98 5.43
CA LYS A 70 -5.11 -16.21 4.25
C LYS A 70 -4.13 -15.06 3.97
N ALA A 71 -3.79 -14.29 5.00
CA ALA A 71 -2.83 -13.20 4.92
C ALA A 71 -1.44 -13.68 4.50
N GLY A 72 -0.99 -14.82 5.01
CA GLY A 72 0.28 -15.45 4.64
C GLY A 72 0.32 -15.84 3.16
N LEU A 73 -0.78 -16.40 2.63
CA LEU A 73 -0.90 -16.67 1.19
C LEU A 73 -0.91 -15.39 0.36
N GLU A 74 -1.68 -14.38 0.75
CA GLU A 74 -1.73 -13.10 0.04
C GLU A 74 -0.35 -12.45 -0.04
N PHE A 75 0.40 -12.44 1.07
CA PHE A 75 1.77 -11.93 1.09
C PHE A 75 2.71 -12.78 0.20
N ALA A 76 2.57 -14.10 0.23
CA ALA A 76 3.41 -14.99 -0.59
C ALA A 76 3.19 -14.79 -2.10
N TYR A 77 1.98 -14.40 -2.49
CA TYR A 77 1.56 -14.14 -3.87
C TYR A 77 1.46 -12.64 -4.22
N ILE A 78 1.99 -11.75 -3.38
CA ILE A 78 1.74 -10.31 -3.50
C ILE A 78 2.16 -9.72 -4.85
N ASP A 79 3.27 -10.20 -5.43
CA ASP A 79 3.76 -9.75 -6.73
C ASP A 79 2.87 -10.22 -7.91
N VAL A 80 2.06 -11.25 -7.67
CA VAL A 80 1.07 -11.77 -8.62
C VAL A 80 -0.28 -11.09 -8.42
N LEU A 81 -0.69 -10.86 -7.17
CA LEU A 81 -1.99 -10.26 -6.84
C LEU A 81 -2.01 -8.75 -7.10
N VAL A 82 -0.92 -8.04 -6.80
CA VAL A 82 -0.90 -6.58 -6.83
C VAL A 82 -0.57 -6.08 -8.24
N ARG A 83 -1.59 -5.61 -8.96
CA ARG A 83 -1.39 -4.99 -10.28
C ARG A 83 -0.87 -3.57 -10.10
N ARG A 84 0.40 -3.35 -10.45
CA ARG A 84 1.04 -2.01 -10.44
C ARG A 84 0.28 -0.91 -11.20
N TRP A 85 -0.67 -1.26 -12.07
CA TRP A 85 -1.43 -0.33 -12.90
C TRP A 85 -2.89 -0.12 -12.47
N GLU A 86 -3.49 -1.00 -11.64
CA GLU A 86 -4.88 -0.90 -11.20
C GLU A 86 -4.97 -0.31 -9.78
N ARG A 87 -4.79 1.00 -9.67
CA ARG A 87 -4.86 1.71 -8.38
C ARG A 87 -6.28 1.99 -7.88
N LYS A 88 -7.30 1.91 -8.75
CA LYS A 88 -8.72 2.13 -8.41
C LYS A 88 -9.47 0.80 -8.45
N GLY A 89 -9.87 0.31 -7.29
CA GLY A 89 -10.63 -0.94 -7.17
C GLY A 89 -10.71 -1.48 -5.75
N LYS A 90 -11.29 -2.68 -5.61
CA LYS A 90 -11.31 -3.47 -4.37
C LYS A 90 -9.87 -3.79 -3.94
N SER A 91 -9.63 -3.92 -2.65
CA SER A 91 -8.34 -4.40 -2.15
C SER A 91 -8.01 -5.77 -2.74
N GLU A 92 -6.78 -5.92 -3.23
CA GLU A 92 -6.25 -7.17 -3.80
C GLU A 92 -5.68 -8.09 -2.71
N ILE A 93 -5.53 -7.57 -1.49
CA ILE A 93 -4.96 -8.24 -0.31
C ILE A 93 -5.80 -7.99 0.96
N PRO A 94 -7.12 -8.25 0.93
CA PRO A 94 -8.03 -7.88 2.01
C PRO A 94 -7.72 -8.58 3.34
N ASN A 95 -7.27 -9.84 3.32
CA ASN A 95 -6.98 -10.57 4.56
C ASN A 95 -5.67 -10.08 5.19
N LEU A 96 -4.67 -9.74 4.38
CA LEU A 96 -3.39 -9.20 4.82
C LEU A 96 -3.55 -7.80 5.38
N GLU A 97 -4.41 -6.95 4.80
CA GLU A 97 -4.75 -5.66 5.39
C GLU A 97 -5.39 -5.79 6.78
N LEU A 98 -6.37 -6.68 6.93
CA LEU A 98 -6.99 -6.97 8.23
C LEU A 98 -5.98 -7.56 9.23
N TYR A 99 -5.08 -8.42 8.75
CA TYR A 99 -4.04 -8.99 9.58
C TYR A 99 -3.04 -7.91 10.04
N ILE A 100 -2.61 -7.01 9.17
CA ILE A 100 -1.69 -5.90 9.50
C ILE A 100 -2.34 -4.88 10.45
N GLU A 101 -3.66 -4.70 10.37
CA GLU A 101 -4.40 -3.89 11.36
C GLU A 101 -4.28 -4.50 12.77
N ALA A 102 -4.40 -5.84 12.91
CA ALA A 102 -4.22 -6.53 14.18
C ALA A 102 -2.72 -6.66 14.58
N HIS A 103 -1.84 -6.78 13.59
CA HIS A 103 -0.41 -7.10 13.71
C HIS A 103 0.47 -6.04 13.00
N PRO A 104 0.56 -4.80 13.52
CA PRO A 104 1.36 -3.72 12.92
C PRO A 104 2.85 -4.06 12.77
N GLU A 105 3.37 -5.02 13.55
CA GLU A 105 4.73 -5.56 13.43
C GLU A 105 5.06 -6.06 12.02
N VAL A 106 4.07 -6.53 11.26
CA VAL A 106 4.25 -6.96 9.87
C VAL A 106 4.67 -5.78 8.97
N LEU A 107 4.08 -4.60 9.18
CA LEU A 107 4.48 -3.40 8.44
C LEU A 107 5.88 -2.91 8.88
N VAL A 108 6.19 -2.98 10.18
CA VAL A 108 7.54 -2.67 10.69
C VAL A 108 8.57 -3.59 10.02
N GLN A 109 8.27 -4.88 9.92
CA GLN A 109 9.12 -5.86 9.26
C GLN A 109 9.33 -5.54 7.77
N ALA A 110 8.26 -5.15 7.06
CA ALA A 110 8.34 -4.73 5.66
C ALA A 110 9.22 -3.48 5.48
N ILE A 111 9.09 -2.49 6.37
CA ILE A 111 9.94 -1.30 6.40
C ILE A 111 11.41 -1.70 6.61
N CYS A 112 11.69 -2.66 7.49
CA CYS A 112 13.06 -3.13 7.74
C CYS A 112 13.67 -3.85 6.54
N TRP A 113 12.88 -4.63 5.80
CA TRP A 113 13.35 -5.29 4.57
C TRP A 113 13.68 -4.29 3.46
N THR A 114 12.89 -3.22 3.33
CA THR A 114 13.01 -2.28 2.21
C THR A 114 14.02 -1.16 2.49
N TYR A 115 14.13 -0.69 3.73
CA TYR A 115 14.94 0.49 4.07
C TYR A 115 16.06 0.15 5.04
N LYS A 116 17.22 0.75 4.82
CA LYS A 116 18.38 0.62 5.72
C LYS A 116 18.16 1.46 6.97
N ARG A 117 18.75 1.02 8.09
CA ARG A 117 18.83 1.83 9.31
C ARG A 117 19.59 3.12 9.04
N LYS A 118 19.17 4.21 9.67
CA LYS A 118 19.85 5.50 9.58
C LYS A 118 21.22 5.52 10.27
N ASP A 119 21.36 4.77 11.35
CA ASP A 119 22.59 4.67 12.14
C ASP A 119 23.66 3.74 11.54
N GLY A 120 23.35 3.03 10.45
CA GLY A 120 24.25 2.10 9.79
C GLY A 120 24.53 0.82 10.60
N ALA A 121 23.86 0.59 11.73
CA ALA A 121 24.02 -0.62 12.52
C ALA A 121 23.42 -1.84 11.80
N MET A 122 23.68 -3.04 12.33
CA MET A 122 22.99 -4.24 11.89
C MET A 122 21.63 -4.35 12.58
N ASP A 123 20.62 -4.78 11.82
CA ASP A 123 19.32 -5.11 12.41
C ASP A 123 19.44 -6.28 13.42
N PRO A 124 18.54 -6.37 14.41
CA PRO A 124 18.43 -7.56 15.26
C PRO A 124 18.17 -8.85 14.46
N PRO A 125 18.60 -10.03 14.93
CA PRO A 125 18.46 -11.30 14.22
C PRO A 125 17.06 -11.59 13.65
N GLU A 126 16.02 -11.23 14.41
CA GLU A 126 14.61 -11.41 14.04
C GLU A 126 14.19 -10.62 12.81
N PHE A 127 14.86 -9.49 12.50
CA PHE A 127 14.59 -8.68 11.32
C PHE A 127 15.52 -9.00 10.14
N ARG A 128 16.54 -9.84 10.34
CA ARG A 128 17.52 -10.18 9.30
C ARG A 128 16.94 -11.14 8.29
N VAL A 129 17.30 -10.92 7.03
CA VAL A 129 16.97 -11.82 5.91
C VAL A 129 18.22 -12.54 5.46
N ALA A 130 18.09 -13.83 5.13
CA ALA A 130 19.18 -14.59 4.52
C ALA A 130 19.71 -13.90 3.26
N ALA A 131 21.04 -13.86 3.08
CA ALA A 131 21.70 -13.04 2.05
C ALA A 131 21.13 -13.24 0.62
N GLY A 132 20.79 -14.47 0.23
CA GLY A 132 20.21 -14.78 -1.08
C GLY A 132 18.78 -14.28 -1.30
N ARG A 133 18.08 -13.84 -0.24
CA ARG A 133 16.68 -13.41 -0.28
C ARG A 133 16.47 -11.92 -0.04
N VAL A 134 17.53 -11.17 0.31
CA VAL A 134 17.43 -9.74 0.69
C VAL A 134 16.72 -8.92 -0.37
N LYS A 135 17.12 -9.05 -1.64
CA LYS A 135 16.50 -8.31 -2.76
C LYS A 135 15.02 -8.64 -2.92
N ALA A 136 14.68 -9.94 -2.96
CA ALA A 136 13.30 -10.38 -3.13
C ALA A 136 12.39 -9.93 -1.97
N MET A 137 12.90 -9.95 -0.73
CA MET A 137 12.15 -9.48 0.43
C MET A 137 11.99 -7.96 0.44
N ALA A 138 13.01 -7.21 -0.01
CA ALA A 138 12.92 -5.76 -0.15
C ALA A 138 11.87 -5.35 -1.20
N GLU A 139 11.83 -6.05 -2.34
CA GLU A 139 10.83 -5.86 -3.40
C GLU A 139 9.42 -6.17 -2.90
N ARG A 140 9.23 -7.31 -2.21
CA ARG A 140 7.94 -7.67 -1.61
C ARG A 140 7.47 -6.71 -0.53
N GLY A 141 8.39 -6.27 0.34
CA GLY A 141 8.11 -5.27 1.37
C GLY A 141 7.64 -3.96 0.73
N TYR A 142 8.31 -3.54 -0.35
CA TYR A 142 7.89 -2.38 -1.12
C TYR A 142 6.52 -2.57 -1.76
N THR A 143 6.28 -3.70 -2.45
CA THR A 143 4.97 -4.02 -3.04
C THR A 143 3.86 -3.99 -1.99
N LEU A 144 4.10 -4.54 -0.79
CA LEU A 144 3.16 -4.49 0.33
C LEU A 144 2.81 -3.06 0.71
N MET A 145 3.80 -2.22 0.97
CA MET A 145 3.58 -0.82 1.34
C MET A 145 2.82 -0.03 0.27
N GLU A 146 3.04 -0.33 -1.02
CA GLU A 146 2.27 0.28 -2.12
C GLU A 146 0.84 -0.26 -2.26
N ALA A 147 0.59 -1.49 -1.81
CA ALA A 147 -0.70 -2.17 -1.96
C ALA A 147 -1.71 -1.84 -0.85
N LEU A 148 -1.23 -1.41 0.32
CA LEU A 148 -2.08 -1.08 1.47
C LEU A 148 -3.00 0.11 1.16
N LYS A 149 -4.32 -0.12 1.33
CA LYS A 149 -5.39 0.86 1.08
C LYS A 149 -6.35 1.00 2.27
N ARG A 150 -6.61 -0.08 3.01
CA ARG A 150 -7.53 -0.06 4.17
C ARG A 150 -6.88 0.60 5.38
N ILE A 151 -7.41 1.75 5.81
CA ILE A 151 -6.92 2.46 7.00
C ILE A 151 -7.30 1.70 8.29
N PRO A 152 -6.37 1.45 9.22
CA PRO A 152 -6.64 0.80 10.51
C PRO A 152 -7.65 1.60 11.33
N GLY A 153 -8.52 0.90 12.06
CA GLY A 153 -9.61 1.54 12.77
C GLY A 153 -10.86 1.75 11.91
N THR A 154 -10.86 1.34 10.64
CA THR A 154 -12.07 1.31 9.81
C THR A 154 -13.01 0.22 10.31
N ASP A 155 -14.27 0.56 10.59
CA ASP A 155 -15.31 -0.40 10.96
C ASP A 155 -16.05 -1.00 9.74
N GLU A 156 -17.11 -1.77 10.00
CA GLU A 156 -17.94 -2.40 8.96
C GLU A 156 -18.71 -1.39 8.11
N ASN A 157 -18.97 -0.19 8.65
CA ASN A 157 -19.66 0.89 7.95
C ASN A 157 -18.69 1.79 7.16
N GLY A 158 -17.39 1.53 7.24
CA GLY A 158 -16.36 2.34 6.61
C GLY A 158 -15.98 3.59 7.41
N GLU A 159 -16.43 3.73 8.66
CA GLU A 159 -16.05 4.83 9.54
C GLU A 159 -14.71 4.53 10.22
N ILE A 160 -13.82 5.52 10.22
CA ILE A 160 -12.47 5.39 10.78
C ILE A 160 -12.49 5.97 12.20
N HIS A 161 -12.09 5.15 13.17
CA HIS A 161 -11.99 5.54 14.57
C HIS A 161 -10.59 6.07 14.89
N SER A 162 -10.47 7.37 15.22
CA SER A 162 -9.19 8.06 15.44
C SER A 162 -8.34 7.43 16.54
N GLU A 163 -8.96 6.97 17.64
CA GLU A 163 -8.24 6.33 18.75
C GLU A 163 -7.55 5.03 18.31
N ARG A 164 -8.25 4.19 17.53
CA ARG A 164 -7.69 2.93 16.99
C ARG A 164 -6.57 3.22 16.02
N LEU A 165 -6.77 4.17 15.11
CA LEU A 165 -5.75 4.58 14.14
C LEU A 165 -4.52 5.16 14.85
N GLY A 166 -4.72 6.04 15.83
CA GLY A 166 -3.65 6.68 16.60
C GLY A 166 -2.80 5.66 17.37
N LYS A 167 -3.42 4.68 18.03
CA LYS A 167 -2.70 3.58 18.70
C LYS A 167 -1.88 2.75 17.71
N TRP A 168 -2.47 2.42 16.55
CA TRP A 168 -1.77 1.66 15.51
C TRP A 168 -0.56 2.42 14.96
N VAL A 169 -0.73 3.71 14.64
CA VAL A 169 0.36 4.60 14.18
C VAL A 169 1.45 4.71 15.25
N ALA A 170 1.08 4.95 16.51
CA ALA A 170 2.04 5.06 17.61
C ALA A 170 2.88 3.79 17.77
N ARG A 171 2.27 2.59 17.66
CA ARG A 171 2.98 1.31 17.76
C ARG A 171 4.05 1.15 16.67
N ILE A 172 3.72 1.46 15.41
CA ILE A 172 4.68 1.38 14.30
C ILE A 172 5.81 2.39 14.49
N ARG A 173 5.47 3.64 14.80
CA ARG A 173 6.46 4.70 15.01
C ARG A 173 7.43 4.35 16.13
N HIS A 174 6.91 3.81 17.23
CA HIS A 174 7.72 3.36 18.36
C HIS A 174 8.70 2.25 17.95
N SER A 175 8.22 1.16 17.34
CA SER A 175 9.08 0.05 16.91
C SER A 175 10.09 0.48 15.84
N CYS A 176 9.70 1.34 14.90
CA CYS A 176 10.63 1.86 13.90
C CYS A 176 11.65 2.82 14.49
N ALA A 177 11.34 3.54 15.58
CA ALA A 177 12.31 4.37 16.29
C ALA A 177 13.41 3.53 16.96
N GLU A 178 13.04 2.44 17.62
CA GLU A 178 14.02 1.46 18.17
C GLU A 178 14.92 0.86 17.08
N LEU A 179 14.38 0.80 15.84
CA LEU A 179 15.08 0.30 14.67
C LEU A 179 15.75 1.39 13.82
N SER A 180 15.92 2.61 14.34
CA SER A 180 16.57 3.75 13.67
C SER A 180 15.96 4.07 12.29
N ARG A 181 14.63 4.02 12.20
CA ARG A 181 13.83 4.21 10.98
C ARG A 181 12.62 5.15 11.17
N THR A 182 12.65 6.04 12.16
CA THR A 182 11.54 6.99 12.45
C THR A 182 11.09 7.78 11.23
N GLU A 183 12.03 8.45 10.54
CA GLU A 183 11.72 9.33 9.40
C GLU A 183 11.06 8.57 8.25
N ILE A 184 11.62 7.41 7.90
CA ILE A 184 11.06 6.59 6.81
C ILE A 184 9.74 5.94 7.19
N ALA A 185 9.56 5.57 8.46
CA ALA A 185 8.28 5.07 8.96
C ALA A 185 7.20 6.15 8.85
N ASP A 186 7.50 7.39 9.22
CA ASP A 186 6.57 8.52 9.08
C ASP A 186 6.21 8.76 7.61
N ILE A 187 7.17 8.71 6.68
CA ILE A 187 6.89 8.80 5.23
C ILE A 187 5.95 7.67 4.77
N VAL A 188 6.22 6.43 5.17
CA VAL A 188 5.41 5.26 4.79
C VAL A 188 3.99 5.38 5.35
N ILE A 189 3.85 5.73 6.63
CA ILE A 189 2.56 5.95 7.28
C ILE A 189 1.81 7.09 6.59
N GLY A 190 2.47 8.21 6.34
CA GLY A 190 1.88 9.35 5.64
C GLY A 190 1.34 8.96 4.27
N LYS A 191 2.16 8.25 3.48
CA LYS A 191 1.76 7.76 2.16
C LYS A 191 0.56 6.83 2.23
N PHE A 192 0.53 5.93 3.20
CA PHE A 192 -0.60 5.05 3.44
C PHE A 192 -1.87 5.83 3.80
N LEU A 193 -1.77 6.81 4.70
CA LEU A 193 -2.89 7.69 5.08
C LEU A 193 -3.38 8.58 3.91
N SER A 194 -2.62 8.68 2.82
CA SER A 194 -3.05 9.36 1.60
C SER A 194 -4.32 8.76 0.99
N SER A 195 -4.57 7.47 1.27
CA SER A 195 -5.76 6.71 0.87
C SER A 195 -7.01 7.04 1.70
N SER A 196 -6.93 8.06 2.59
CA SER A 196 -8.05 8.52 3.40
C SER A 196 -9.26 8.90 2.55
N PRO A 197 -10.48 8.54 2.97
CA PRO A 197 -11.70 9.03 2.33
C PRO A 197 -11.92 10.52 2.61
N LEU A 198 -12.93 11.10 1.97
CA LEU A 198 -13.44 12.41 2.37
C LEU A 198 -14.05 12.33 3.77
N GLY A 199 -13.90 13.41 4.54
CA GLY A 199 -14.60 13.59 5.80
C GLY A 199 -16.09 13.83 5.60
N LYS A 200 -16.84 13.71 6.70
CA LYS A 200 -18.27 14.05 6.72
C LYS A 200 -18.48 15.54 6.44
N ASP A 201 -17.48 16.37 6.77
CA ASP A 201 -17.41 17.78 6.39
C ASP A 201 -17.10 18.05 4.90
N GLY A 202 -16.82 17.02 4.10
CA GLY A 202 -16.47 17.16 2.68
C GLY A 202 -15.03 17.59 2.40
N ALA A 203 -14.18 17.66 3.44
CA ALA A 203 -12.75 17.91 3.31
C ALA A 203 -11.94 16.60 3.36
N TRP A 204 -10.84 16.57 2.62
CA TRP A 204 -9.84 15.50 2.72
C TRP A 204 -8.59 16.02 3.46
N PRO A 205 -7.92 15.22 4.30
CA PRO A 205 -8.31 13.86 4.75
C PRO A 205 -9.55 13.87 5.65
N CYS A 206 -10.16 12.70 5.89
CA CYS A 206 -11.26 12.61 6.87
C CYS A 206 -10.82 13.03 8.28
N GLU A 207 -11.78 13.37 9.13
CA GLU A 207 -11.61 13.92 10.47
C GLU A 207 -10.68 13.07 11.33
N ALA A 208 -10.89 11.74 11.34
CA ALA A 208 -10.09 10.82 12.15
C ALA A 208 -8.61 10.77 11.73
N VAL A 209 -8.33 10.83 10.42
CA VAL A 209 -6.96 10.88 9.90
C VAL A 209 -6.31 12.22 10.22
N ARG A 210 -7.07 13.32 10.11
CA ARG A 210 -6.61 14.66 10.51
C ARG A 210 -6.23 14.70 11.99
N THR A 211 -7.07 14.15 12.89
CA THR A 211 -6.75 14.09 14.32
C THR A 211 -5.40 13.42 14.57
N VAL A 212 -5.16 12.25 13.99
CA VAL A 212 -3.89 11.53 14.19
C VAL A 212 -2.71 12.31 13.60
N MET A 213 -2.88 12.93 12.43
CA MET A 213 -1.87 13.77 11.80
C MET A 213 -1.54 15.03 12.62
N GLU A 214 -2.55 15.66 13.22
CA GLU A 214 -2.42 16.82 14.12
C GLU A 214 -1.81 16.45 15.47
N ASP A 215 -2.05 15.24 15.98
CA ASP A 215 -1.43 14.77 17.22
C ASP A 215 0.06 14.45 17.01
N VAL A 216 0.41 13.94 15.82
CA VAL A 216 1.79 13.52 15.50
C VAL A 216 2.66 14.69 15.03
N GLN A 217 2.11 15.62 14.24
CA GLN A 217 2.80 16.78 13.66
C GLN A 217 4.17 16.48 13.03
N SER A 218 4.29 15.37 12.31
CA SER A 218 5.53 14.97 11.64
C SER A 218 5.58 15.52 10.21
N GLU A 219 6.62 16.32 9.89
CA GLU A 219 6.85 16.80 8.52
C GLU A 219 7.05 15.65 7.52
N ASP A 220 7.74 14.59 7.94
CA ASP A 220 7.99 13.41 7.12
C ASP A 220 6.69 12.67 6.79
N MET A 221 5.75 12.63 7.75
CA MET A 221 4.42 12.08 7.53
C MET A 221 3.62 12.92 6.54
N MET A 222 3.66 14.25 6.65
CA MET A 222 3.00 15.12 5.66
C MET A 222 3.62 14.97 4.27
N ARG A 223 4.95 14.82 4.18
CA ARG A 223 5.65 14.56 2.92
C ARG A 223 5.24 13.22 2.31
N GLY A 224 5.08 12.18 3.14
CA GLY A 224 4.53 10.89 2.73
C GLY A 224 3.13 11.02 2.14
N ALA A 225 2.23 11.69 2.86
CA ALA A 225 0.84 11.89 2.45
C ALA A 225 0.75 12.71 1.15
N HIS A 226 1.54 13.77 1.04
CA HIS A 226 1.68 14.58 -0.17
C HIS A 226 2.09 13.70 -1.36
N THR A 227 3.15 12.90 -1.18
CA THR A 227 3.65 11.98 -2.21
C THR A 227 2.61 10.95 -2.63
N GLY A 228 1.88 10.38 -1.65
CA GLY A 228 0.82 9.40 -1.90
C GLY A 228 -0.31 9.98 -2.74
N VAL A 229 -0.83 11.16 -2.35
CA VAL A 229 -1.89 11.85 -3.11
C VAL A 229 -1.40 12.26 -4.48
N TYR A 230 -0.21 12.85 -4.59
CA TYR A 230 0.34 13.27 -5.88
C TYR A 230 0.44 12.10 -6.85
N ASN A 231 0.96 10.95 -6.39
CA ASN A 231 1.09 9.74 -7.20
C ASN A 231 -0.25 9.06 -7.52
N SER A 232 -1.28 9.27 -6.70
CA SER A 232 -2.63 8.73 -6.93
C SER A 232 -3.28 9.25 -8.22
N ARG A 233 -2.84 10.41 -8.72
CA ARG A 233 -3.29 10.99 -10.01
C ARG A 233 -3.00 10.04 -11.18
N GLY A 234 -1.93 9.25 -11.09
CA GLY A 234 -1.53 8.31 -12.13
C GLY A 234 -1.20 8.98 -13.47
N VAL A 235 -1.20 8.18 -14.53
CA VAL A 235 -1.02 8.67 -15.89
C VAL A 235 -2.26 9.45 -16.30
N HIS A 236 -2.09 10.71 -16.68
CA HIS A 236 -3.15 11.57 -17.15
C HIS A 236 -2.75 12.23 -18.47
N THR A 237 -3.73 12.46 -19.33
CA THR A 237 -3.52 13.20 -20.58
C THR A 237 -3.43 14.68 -20.27
N ARG A 238 -2.32 15.30 -20.67
CA ARG A 238 -2.09 16.73 -20.46
C ARG A 238 -2.98 17.58 -21.36
N GLY A 239 -3.55 18.63 -20.79
CA GLY A 239 -4.23 19.69 -21.53
C GLY A 239 -3.23 20.68 -22.16
N ASN A 240 -3.75 21.71 -22.84
CA ASN A 240 -2.93 22.81 -23.30
C ASN A 240 -2.73 23.84 -22.17
N GLY A 241 -1.53 23.88 -21.58
CA GLY A 241 -1.22 24.78 -20.45
C GLY A 241 -1.63 24.20 -19.10
N GLY A 242 -1.60 25.03 -18.05
CA GLY A 242 -1.67 24.63 -16.64
C GLY A 242 -3.06 24.56 -16.00
N ASP A 243 -4.13 24.50 -16.78
CA ASP A 243 -5.50 24.62 -16.24
C ASP A 243 -5.90 23.43 -15.35
N GLN A 244 -5.44 22.21 -15.66
CA GLN A 244 -5.71 21.04 -14.83
C GLN A 244 -5.05 21.18 -13.46
N GLU A 245 -3.80 21.65 -13.45
CA GLU A 245 -3.01 21.87 -12.25
C GLU A 245 -3.63 22.99 -11.39
N ARG A 246 -4.12 24.08 -12.00
CA ARG A 246 -4.86 25.12 -11.26
C ARG A 246 -6.12 24.60 -10.59
N GLN A 247 -6.87 23.73 -11.25
CA GLN A 247 -8.06 23.12 -10.65
C GLN A 247 -7.71 22.26 -9.44
N LEU A 248 -6.60 21.51 -9.50
CA LEU A 248 -6.10 20.74 -8.37
C LEU A 248 -5.61 21.66 -7.24
N ALA A 249 -4.83 22.69 -7.54
CA ALA A 249 -4.39 23.67 -6.56
C ALA A 249 -5.58 24.30 -5.82
N GLU A 250 -6.60 24.75 -6.55
CA GLU A 250 -7.79 25.36 -5.97
C GLU A 250 -8.60 24.37 -5.12
N LYS A 251 -8.68 23.11 -5.53
CA LYS A 251 -9.30 22.04 -4.74
C LYS A 251 -8.62 21.89 -3.37
N TYR A 252 -7.28 21.76 -3.33
CA TYR A 252 -6.56 21.60 -2.06
C TYR A 252 -6.58 22.88 -1.21
N ARG A 253 -6.53 24.06 -1.85
CA ARG A 253 -6.68 25.35 -1.16
C ARG A 253 -8.02 25.47 -0.43
N LYS A 254 -9.11 25.08 -1.08
CA LYS A 254 -10.45 25.12 -0.46
C LYS A 254 -10.52 24.24 0.77
N TRP A 255 -10.01 23.01 0.70
CA TRP A 255 -9.93 22.14 1.86
C TRP A 255 -9.02 22.71 2.96
N ALA A 256 -7.85 23.26 2.61
CA ALA A 256 -6.95 23.90 3.57
C ALA A 256 -7.65 25.03 4.34
N GLN A 257 -8.38 25.89 3.63
CA GLN A 257 -9.12 26.99 4.24
C GLN A 257 -10.26 26.49 5.14
N GLN A 258 -10.96 25.43 4.73
CA GLN A 258 -12.06 24.85 5.47
C GLN A 258 -11.60 24.26 6.81
N ILE A 259 -10.48 23.52 6.82
CA ILE A 259 -10.01 22.80 8.02
C ILE A 259 -9.02 23.61 8.86
N ARG A 260 -8.62 24.81 8.41
CA ARG A 260 -7.54 25.61 9.03
C ARG A 260 -7.67 25.81 10.54
N THR A 261 -8.89 25.95 11.05
CA THR A 261 -9.14 26.16 12.48
C THR A 261 -9.14 24.86 13.27
N SER A 262 -9.66 23.76 12.70
CA SER A 262 -9.75 22.47 13.37
C SER A 262 -8.47 21.63 13.25
N SER A 263 -7.71 21.84 12.18
CA SER A 263 -6.54 21.05 11.79
C SER A 263 -5.51 21.96 11.10
N PRO A 264 -4.87 22.87 11.86
CA PRO A 264 -3.96 23.87 11.31
C PRO A 264 -2.70 23.27 10.69
N TYR A 265 -2.12 22.23 11.30
CA TYR A 265 -0.88 21.61 10.80
C TYR A 265 -1.11 20.87 9.49
N VAL A 266 -2.21 20.12 9.38
CA VAL A 266 -2.61 19.44 8.13
C VAL A 266 -2.95 20.46 7.05
N ALA A 267 -3.62 21.56 7.41
CA ALA A 267 -3.90 22.63 6.47
C ALA A 267 -2.61 23.23 5.88
N SER A 268 -1.62 23.59 6.71
CA SER A 268 -0.40 24.25 6.27
C SER A 268 0.61 23.27 5.63
N GLU A 269 0.90 22.16 6.31
CA GLU A 269 2.01 21.28 5.94
C GLU A 269 1.65 20.23 4.89
N LEU A 270 0.37 19.97 4.66
CA LEU A 270 -0.07 19.04 3.62
C LEU A 270 -0.83 19.74 2.51
N LEU A 271 -1.97 20.37 2.82
CA LEU A 271 -2.87 20.88 1.79
C LEU A 271 -2.34 22.13 1.09
N MET A 272 -1.73 23.07 1.82
CA MET A 272 -1.09 24.23 1.21
C MET A 272 0.18 23.83 0.42
N LYS A 273 0.99 22.88 0.90
CA LYS A 273 2.13 22.36 0.12
C LYS A 273 1.69 21.66 -1.17
N LEU A 274 0.57 20.93 -1.17
CA LEU A 274 -0.04 20.39 -2.39
C LEU A 274 -0.48 21.51 -3.34
N THR A 275 -1.12 22.55 -2.79
CA THR A 275 -1.52 23.75 -3.54
C THR A 275 -0.32 24.37 -4.26
N ASP A 276 0.75 24.68 -3.53
CA ASP A 276 1.97 25.28 -4.09
C ASP A 276 2.62 24.42 -5.17
N THR A 277 2.59 23.09 -5.00
CA THR A 277 3.13 22.14 -5.97
C THR A 277 2.40 22.28 -7.30
N TYR A 278 1.07 22.23 -7.27
CA TYR A 278 0.26 22.33 -8.47
C TYR A 278 0.29 23.74 -9.10
N GLU A 279 0.43 24.82 -8.33
CA GLU A 279 0.59 26.16 -8.92
C GLU A 279 1.90 26.34 -9.66
N LYS A 280 2.99 25.79 -9.12
CA LYS A 280 4.29 25.77 -9.79
C LYS A 280 4.23 24.96 -11.09
N GLU A 281 3.57 23.81 -11.06
CA GLU A 281 3.35 22.99 -12.27
C GLU A 281 2.49 23.74 -13.30
N ALA A 282 1.38 24.36 -12.89
CA ALA A 282 0.53 25.14 -13.79
C ALA A 282 1.32 26.22 -14.56
N THR A 283 2.17 26.95 -13.83
CA THR A 283 3.02 28.00 -14.41
C THR A 283 4.03 27.44 -15.39
N ARG A 284 4.63 26.29 -15.06
CA ARG A 284 5.57 25.59 -15.94
C ARG A 284 4.89 25.13 -17.23
N GLU A 285 3.70 24.52 -17.13
CA GLU A 285 2.97 24.01 -18.30
C GLU A 285 2.49 25.14 -19.22
N ASP A 286 2.06 26.28 -18.66
CA ASP A 286 1.77 27.49 -19.44
C ASP A 286 2.97 28.01 -20.23
N THR A 287 4.14 28.02 -19.58
CA THR A 287 5.39 28.47 -20.18
C THR A 287 5.78 27.53 -21.33
N ALA A 288 5.70 26.22 -21.11
CA ALA A 288 5.95 25.21 -22.14
C ALA A 288 4.98 25.34 -23.32
N ALA A 289 3.68 25.56 -23.06
CA ALA A 289 2.68 25.74 -24.09
C ALA A 289 2.96 26.98 -24.95
N LYS A 290 3.37 28.10 -24.34
CA LYS A 290 3.77 29.32 -25.05
C LYS A 290 5.01 29.10 -25.94
N ILE A 291 6.01 28.38 -25.44
CA ILE A 291 7.22 28.03 -26.22
C ILE A 291 6.84 27.17 -27.43
N ASN A 292 6.06 26.11 -27.22
CA ASN A 292 5.65 25.20 -28.31
C ASN A 292 4.82 25.91 -29.40
N ARG A 293 4.01 26.90 -29.03
CA ARG A 293 3.29 27.73 -30.01
C ARG A 293 4.19 28.63 -30.84
N ARG A 294 5.36 29.03 -30.33
CA ARG A 294 6.34 29.86 -31.05
C ARG A 294 7.27 29.05 -31.96
N LEU A 295 7.39 27.74 -31.72
CA LEU A 295 8.23 26.82 -32.49
C LEU A 295 7.48 26.13 -33.64
N ARG A 296 6.17 26.36 -33.77
CA ARG A 296 5.33 25.91 -34.89
C ARG A 296 5.02 27.08 -35.80
#